data_AF-A0A8B6XU83-F1
#
_entry.id   AF-A0A8B6XU83-F1
#
_cell.length_a   1.000
_cell.length_b   1.000
_cell.length_c   1.000
_cell.angle_alpha   90.00
_cell.angle_beta   90.00
_cell.angle_gamma   90.00
#
_symmetry.space_group_name_H-M   'P 1'
#
loop_
_entity.id
_entity.type
_entity.pdbx_description
1 polymer ?
#
loop_
_entity_poly.entity_id
_entity_poly.type
_entity_poly.pdbx_seq_one_letter_code
_entity_poly.pdbx_strand_id
1 'polypeptide(L)'
;MIGIEICTAYLLIHFGFGISQMPNKSPILPIVEDLPFIKCDVCQKAAKVLFKTIENQRSEKKLDEDDVLSIVEKSCDTDVLYGDWISRLDIVEKENDLKVVEHPQEGKCDRECKTISRSCEDIIGDIDTDIGELLWKNEMKLATFINHVCYKLTNSCKAKKKYVKGSHKDYKFVEMSEKEKQARDLMRNMKSVPGMPGMEMYSQDDLQNMREQMGVRNEDENQQDSEQSENYDEVYRTKLGFFETLKFFLNDLWKKIKYLFSYISYKKEL
;
A
#
# COMPACT_ATOMS: atom_id res chain seq x y z
N MET A 1 8.08 45.43 56.76
CA MET A 1 7.06 45.43 55.70
C MET A 1 7.76 45.54 54.37
N ILE A 2 7.54 44.52 53.51
CA ILE A 2 7.67 44.50 52.04
C ILE A 2 9.07 44.80 51.48
N GLY A 3 9.74 43.77 50.96
CA GLY A 3 11.03 43.95 50.31
C GLY A 3 11.59 42.69 49.68
N ILE A 4 10.78 41.92 48.95
CA ILE A 4 11.22 40.93 47.94
C ILE A 4 10.09 40.90 46.90
N GLU A 5 10.42 40.68 45.61
CA GLU A 5 9.52 40.45 44.45
C GLU A 5 9.54 41.55 43.37
N ILE A 6 10.69 42.00 42.86
CA ILE A 6 10.77 42.48 41.46
C ILE A 6 12.17 42.21 40.90
N CYS A 7 12.44 40.99 40.40
CA CYS A 7 13.59 40.82 39.48
C CYS A 7 13.55 39.61 38.52
N THR A 8 12.49 38.79 38.50
CA THR A 8 12.48 37.55 37.68
C THR A 8 11.27 37.45 36.76
N ALA A 9 10.95 38.52 36.02
CA ALA A 9 9.80 38.51 35.10
C ALA A 9 10.14 38.94 33.66
N TYR A 10 11.39 38.83 33.21
CA TYR A 10 11.77 39.23 31.84
C TYR A 10 12.49 38.18 30.98
N LEU A 11 12.56 36.91 31.40
CA LEU A 11 13.28 35.88 30.65
C LEU A 11 12.50 34.59 30.40
N LEU A 12 11.19 34.68 30.13
CA LEU A 12 10.38 33.52 29.69
C LEU A 12 9.37 33.87 28.59
N ILE A 13 9.77 34.61 27.54
CA ILE A 13 8.92 34.82 26.35
C ILE A 13 9.76 34.70 25.07
N HIS A 14 10.42 33.57 24.80
CA HIS A 14 10.89 33.30 23.43
C HIS A 14 10.94 31.83 22.97
N PHE A 15 10.52 30.84 23.76
CA PHE A 15 10.41 29.46 23.27
C PHE A 15 8.96 29.03 23.04
N GLY A 16 8.25 29.82 22.23
CA GLY A 16 7.12 29.31 21.47
C GLY A 16 7.66 28.60 20.24
N PHE A 17 8.17 27.37 20.39
CA PHE A 17 8.38 26.47 19.26
C PHE A 17 7.02 26.29 18.58
N GLY A 18 6.84 26.97 17.45
CA GLY A 18 5.79 26.64 16.51
C GLY A 18 6.07 25.22 16.02
N ILE A 19 5.29 24.26 16.49
CA ILE A 19 5.20 22.95 15.86
C ILE A 19 4.47 23.21 14.54
N SER A 20 5.23 23.57 13.51
CA SER A 20 4.76 23.59 12.14
C SER A 20 4.40 22.16 11.76
N GLN A 21 3.16 21.77 11.99
CA GLN A 21 2.63 20.52 11.47
C GLN A 21 2.72 20.60 9.94
N MET A 22 3.65 19.83 9.37
CA MET A 22 3.73 19.66 7.94
C MET A 22 2.37 19.16 7.42
N PRO A 23 1.81 19.73 6.35
CA PRO A 23 0.55 19.26 5.79
C PRO A 23 0.77 17.85 5.24
N ASN A 24 0.37 16.84 6.01
CA ASN A 24 0.26 15.48 5.53
C ASN A 24 -0.71 15.52 4.34
N LYS A 25 -0.23 15.22 3.13
CA LYS A 25 -1.08 15.24 1.94
C LYS A 25 -2.21 14.25 2.19
N SER A 26 -3.44 14.75 2.32
CA SER A 26 -4.61 13.94 2.65
C SER A 26 -4.69 12.74 1.69
N PRO A 27 -4.99 11.52 2.19
CA PRO A 27 -5.04 10.34 1.33
C PRO A 27 -6.06 10.54 0.21
N ILE A 28 -5.67 10.17 -1.00
CA ILE A 28 -6.57 10.18 -2.17
C ILE A 28 -7.62 9.08 -1.96
N LEU A 29 -8.88 9.47 -1.84
CA LEU A 29 -9.98 8.54 -1.54
C LEU A 29 -10.60 7.98 -2.83
N PRO A 30 -11.05 6.71 -2.83
CA PRO A 30 -11.81 6.14 -3.95
C PRO A 30 -13.19 6.79 -4.10
N ILE A 31 -13.80 6.59 -5.27
CA ILE A 31 -15.19 6.95 -5.60
C ILE A 31 -16.04 5.69 -5.35
N VAL A 32 -16.66 5.61 -4.18
CA VAL A 32 -17.35 4.39 -3.72
C VAL A 32 -18.58 4.08 -4.59
N GLU A 33 -19.17 5.12 -5.17
CA GLU A 33 -20.35 5.04 -6.03
C GLU A 33 -20.08 4.25 -7.32
N ASP A 34 -18.83 4.24 -7.81
CA ASP A 34 -18.45 3.60 -9.07
C ASP A 34 -18.17 2.10 -8.93
N LEU A 35 -17.76 1.65 -7.73
CA LEU A 35 -17.36 0.26 -7.45
C LEU A 35 -18.34 -0.79 -8.00
N PRO A 36 -19.67 -0.64 -7.82
CA PRO A 36 -20.61 -1.67 -8.26
C PRO A 36 -20.72 -1.83 -9.78
N PHE A 37 -20.29 -0.82 -10.55
CA PHE A 37 -20.36 -0.79 -12.01
C PHE A 37 -19.07 -1.31 -12.65
N ILE A 38 -17.91 -1.07 -12.03
CA ILE A 38 -16.61 -1.45 -12.58
C ILE A 38 -16.12 -2.84 -12.16
N LYS A 39 -16.68 -3.43 -11.10
CA LYS A 39 -16.18 -4.68 -10.48
C LYS A 39 -15.88 -5.82 -11.46
N CYS A 40 -16.70 -6.02 -12.49
CA CYS A 40 -16.48 -7.09 -13.45
C CYS A 40 -15.25 -6.81 -14.33
N ASP A 41 -15.14 -5.58 -14.85
CA ASP A 41 -14.02 -5.16 -15.67
C ASP A 41 -12.71 -5.21 -14.86
N VAL A 42 -12.74 -4.76 -13.60
CA VAL A 42 -11.60 -4.85 -12.67
C VAL A 42 -11.20 -6.30 -12.41
N CYS A 43 -12.16 -7.18 -12.09
CA CYS A 43 -11.86 -8.60 -11.86
C CYS A 43 -11.18 -9.24 -13.07
N GLN A 44 -11.70 -9.02 -14.28
CA GLN A 44 -11.15 -9.63 -15.50
C GLN A 44 -9.72 -9.15 -15.78
N LYS A 45 -9.44 -7.87 -15.52
CA LYS A 45 -8.09 -7.30 -15.65
C LYS A 45 -7.15 -7.83 -14.57
N ALA A 46 -7.55 -7.82 -13.30
CA ALA A 46 -6.77 -8.35 -12.19
C ALA A 46 -6.42 -9.83 -12.40
N ALA A 47 -7.41 -10.67 -12.70
CA ALA A 47 -7.19 -12.09 -12.98
C ALA A 47 -6.25 -12.31 -14.18
N LYS A 48 -6.38 -11.50 -15.24
CA LYS A 48 -5.48 -11.57 -16.41
C LYS A 48 -4.04 -11.18 -16.04
N VAL A 49 -3.87 -10.12 -15.25
CA VAL A 49 -2.56 -9.65 -14.79
C VAL A 49 -1.90 -10.72 -13.92
N LEU A 50 -2.59 -11.20 -12.88
CA LEU A 50 -2.08 -12.24 -11.98
C LEU A 50 -1.59 -13.48 -12.75
N PHE A 51 -2.43 -14.00 -13.64
CA PHE A 51 -2.09 -15.17 -14.45
C PHE A 51 -0.81 -14.94 -15.27
N LYS A 52 -0.73 -13.81 -15.97
CA LYS A 52 0.41 -13.49 -16.83
C LYS A 52 1.67 -13.18 -16.04
N THR A 53 1.57 -12.46 -14.93
CA THR A 53 2.70 -12.14 -14.06
C THR A 53 3.35 -13.41 -13.53
N ILE A 54 2.55 -14.35 -13.04
CA ILE A 54 3.06 -15.64 -12.53
C ILE A 54 3.59 -16.53 -13.66
N GLU A 55 2.91 -16.58 -14.82
CA GLU A 55 3.41 -17.30 -16.00
C GLU A 55 4.78 -16.76 -16.46
N ASN A 56 4.92 -15.44 -16.54
CA ASN A 56 6.18 -14.80 -16.91
C ASN A 56 7.27 -15.07 -15.87
N GLN A 57 7.00 -14.89 -14.58
CA GLN A 57 7.99 -15.15 -13.55
C GLN A 57 8.43 -16.62 -13.50
N ARG A 58 7.54 -17.58 -13.77
CA ARG A 58 7.90 -19.00 -13.90
C ARG A 58 8.86 -19.29 -15.05
N SER A 59 8.84 -18.46 -16.09
CA SER A 59 9.76 -18.58 -17.22
C SER A 59 11.17 -18.07 -16.88
N GLU A 60 11.27 -17.19 -15.88
CA GLU A 60 12.53 -16.57 -15.44
C GLU A 60 13.15 -17.29 -14.23
N LYS A 61 12.34 -17.69 -13.25
CA LYS A 61 12.78 -18.38 -12.02
C LYS A 61 11.76 -19.42 -11.55
N LYS A 62 12.22 -20.34 -10.71
CA LYS A 62 11.32 -21.22 -9.96
C LYS A 62 10.63 -20.41 -8.86
N LEU A 63 9.31 -20.45 -8.84
CA LEU A 63 8.49 -19.88 -7.75
C LEU A 63 8.21 -20.96 -6.71
N ASP A 64 8.12 -20.55 -5.45
CA ASP A 64 7.45 -21.30 -4.39
C ASP A 64 6.01 -20.81 -4.22
N GLU A 65 5.27 -21.44 -3.30
CA GLU A 65 3.89 -21.07 -3.01
C GLU A 65 3.80 -19.68 -2.37
N ASP A 66 4.77 -19.34 -1.51
CA ASP A 66 4.85 -18.05 -0.83
C ASP A 66 5.09 -16.89 -1.82
N ASP A 67 5.94 -17.09 -2.84
CA ASP A 67 6.13 -16.15 -3.96
C ASP A 67 4.80 -15.89 -4.67
N VAL A 68 4.06 -16.95 -5.01
CA VAL A 68 2.77 -16.83 -5.70
C VAL A 68 1.75 -16.09 -4.83
N LEU A 69 1.66 -16.44 -3.55
CA LEU A 69 0.75 -15.78 -2.62
C LEU A 69 1.11 -14.29 -2.46
N SER A 70 2.39 -13.95 -2.30
CA SER A 70 2.80 -12.55 -2.18
C SER A 70 2.48 -11.73 -3.43
N ILE A 71 2.51 -12.32 -4.63
CA ILE A 71 2.13 -11.63 -5.87
C ILE A 71 0.63 -11.33 -5.86
N VAL A 72 -0.19 -12.30 -5.42
CA VAL A 72 -1.64 -12.15 -5.36
C VAL A 72 -2.05 -11.08 -4.35
N GLU A 73 -1.56 -11.17 -3.11
CA GLU A 73 -1.85 -10.23 -2.03
C GLU A 73 -1.50 -8.78 -2.40
N LYS A 74 -0.38 -8.57 -3.09
CA LYS A 74 0.13 -7.24 -3.44
C LYS A 74 -0.41 -6.70 -4.76
N SER A 75 -1.20 -7.48 -5.49
CA SER A 75 -1.65 -7.11 -6.85
C SER A 75 -2.62 -5.93 -6.89
N CYS A 76 -3.26 -5.60 -5.78
CA CYS A 76 -4.20 -4.47 -5.69
C CYS A 76 -3.55 -3.18 -5.13
N ASP A 77 -2.29 -3.23 -4.70
CA ASP A 77 -1.58 -2.09 -4.13
C ASP A 77 -0.76 -1.32 -5.20
N THR A 78 -1.18 -0.07 -5.45
CA THR A 78 -0.59 0.81 -6.47
C THR A 78 0.84 1.25 -6.16
N ASP A 79 1.24 1.12 -4.89
CA ASP A 79 2.49 1.63 -4.35
C ASP A 79 3.62 0.58 -4.37
N VAL A 80 3.30 -0.66 -4.76
CA VAL A 80 4.25 -1.75 -4.95
C VAL A 80 4.28 -2.18 -6.42
N LEU A 81 5.27 -3.01 -6.78
CA LEU A 81 5.47 -3.45 -8.16
C LEU A 81 4.29 -4.25 -8.69
N TYR A 82 3.73 -5.15 -7.90
CA TYR A 82 2.70 -6.08 -8.38
C TYR A 82 1.34 -5.44 -8.65
N GLY A 83 1.08 -4.23 -8.14
CA GLY A 83 -0.12 -3.45 -8.44
C GLY A 83 0.12 -2.28 -9.40
N ASP A 84 1.29 -2.23 -10.05
CA ASP A 84 1.65 -1.16 -10.99
C ASP A 84 0.70 -1.06 -12.19
N TRP A 85 0.14 -2.18 -12.64
CA TRP A 85 -0.79 -2.31 -13.75
C TRP A 85 -2.00 -1.39 -13.62
N ILE A 86 -2.43 -1.05 -12.40
CA ILE A 86 -3.54 -0.15 -12.12
C ILE A 86 -3.23 1.27 -12.60
N SER A 87 -1.96 1.69 -12.60
CA SER A 87 -1.56 3.03 -13.04
C SER A 87 -1.78 3.28 -14.54
N ARG A 88 -2.01 2.24 -15.34
CA ARG A 88 -2.36 2.35 -16.77
C ARG A 88 -3.87 2.39 -16.99
N LEU A 89 -4.65 2.28 -15.93
CA LEU A 89 -6.09 2.15 -16.04
C LEU A 89 -6.80 3.46 -15.73
N ASP A 90 -7.89 3.64 -16.44
CA ASP A 90 -8.75 4.80 -16.31
C ASP A 90 -10.22 4.36 -16.32
N ILE A 91 -11.09 5.11 -15.63
CA ILE A 91 -12.52 4.86 -15.60
C ILE A 91 -13.17 5.85 -16.56
N VAL A 92 -13.80 5.33 -17.62
CA VAL A 92 -14.46 6.17 -18.62
C VAL A 92 -15.94 5.84 -18.71
N GLU A 93 -16.75 6.88 -18.77
CA GLU A 93 -18.16 6.77 -19.07
C GLU A 93 -18.37 6.48 -20.57
N LYS A 94 -19.04 5.36 -20.88
CA LYS A 94 -19.43 4.99 -22.25
C LYS A 94 -20.93 4.79 -22.32
N GLU A 95 -21.63 5.74 -22.93
CA GLU A 95 -23.08 5.74 -23.11
C GLU A 95 -23.85 5.60 -21.78
N ASN A 96 -24.29 4.39 -21.45
CA ASN A 96 -25.02 4.02 -20.24
C ASN A 96 -24.24 2.97 -19.43
N ASP A 97 -22.91 3.03 -19.49
CA ASP A 97 -22.02 2.13 -18.78
C ASP A 97 -20.76 2.85 -18.28
N LEU A 98 -20.16 2.29 -17.23
CA LEU A 98 -18.87 2.72 -16.71
C LEU A 98 -17.84 1.64 -17.05
N LYS A 99 -16.78 2.02 -17.76
CA LYS A 99 -15.78 1.09 -18.32
C LYS A 99 -14.39 1.37 -17.82
N VAL A 100 -13.65 0.31 -17.50
CA VAL A 100 -12.23 0.43 -17.19
C VAL A 100 -11.42 0.25 -18.46
N VAL A 101 -10.80 1.33 -18.93
CA VAL A 101 -9.94 1.33 -20.13
C VAL A 101 -8.47 1.30 -19.73
N GLU A 102 -7.62 0.89 -20.67
CA GLU A 102 -6.17 0.77 -20.48
C GLU A 102 -5.47 1.72 -21.45
N HIS A 103 -4.56 2.53 -20.90
CA HIS A 103 -3.71 3.44 -21.63
C HIS A 103 -2.35 2.80 -21.92
N PRO A 104 -1.69 3.16 -23.04
CA PRO A 104 -0.35 2.66 -23.35
C PRO A 104 0.72 3.09 -22.33
N GLN A 105 0.55 4.28 -21.76
CA GLN A 105 1.47 4.90 -20.81
C GLN A 105 0.91 4.87 -19.39
N GLU A 106 1.79 4.85 -18.41
CA GLU A 106 1.41 4.94 -17.00
C GLU A 106 1.03 6.36 -16.60
N GLY A 107 -0.03 6.46 -15.81
CA GLY A 107 -0.59 7.70 -15.30
C GLY A 107 -0.29 7.94 -13.83
N LYS A 108 -0.52 9.19 -13.41
CA LYS A 108 -0.55 9.56 -12.00
C LYS A 108 -1.73 8.86 -11.34
N CYS A 109 -1.49 8.23 -10.19
CA CYS A 109 -2.55 7.53 -9.48
C CYS A 109 -3.39 8.54 -8.70
N ASP A 110 -4.51 8.95 -9.30
CA ASP A 110 -5.51 9.83 -8.70
C ASP A 110 -6.73 9.03 -8.21
N ARG A 111 -7.90 9.67 -8.10
CA ARG A 111 -9.08 9.05 -7.49
C ARG A 111 -9.56 7.81 -8.22
N GLU A 112 -9.60 7.82 -9.55
CA GLU A 112 -10.03 6.65 -10.34
C GLU A 112 -9.09 5.46 -10.18
N CYS A 113 -7.78 5.71 -10.18
CA CYS A 113 -6.78 4.70 -9.85
C CYS A 113 -7.03 4.09 -8.46
N LYS A 114 -7.31 4.93 -7.44
CA LYS A 114 -7.67 4.45 -6.10
C LYS A 114 -9.04 3.75 -6.06
N THR A 115 -10.00 4.13 -6.90
CA THR A 115 -11.28 3.42 -7.07
C THR A 115 -11.06 2.03 -7.64
N ILE A 116 -10.20 1.88 -8.66
CA ILE A 116 -9.86 0.58 -9.25
C ILE A 116 -9.10 -0.28 -8.24
N SER A 117 -8.11 0.28 -7.55
CA SER A 117 -7.38 -0.40 -6.47
C SER A 117 -8.33 -0.88 -5.36
N ARG A 118 -9.26 -0.02 -4.93
CA ARG A 118 -10.28 -0.41 -3.95
C ARG A 118 -11.18 -1.54 -4.47
N SER A 119 -11.64 -1.45 -5.72
CA SER A 119 -12.44 -2.51 -6.32
C SER A 119 -11.65 -3.81 -6.48
N CYS A 120 -10.35 -3.76 -6.75
CA CYS A 120 -9.48 -4.92 -6.81
C CYS A 120 -9.40 -5.59 -5.44
N GLU A 121 -9.15 -4.80 -4.39
CA GLU A 121 -9.07 -5.28 -3.01
C GLU A 121 -10.37 -5.95 -2.57
N ASP A 122 -11.53 -5.31 -2.84
CA ASP A 122 -12.85 -5.85 -2.52
C ASP A 122 -13.16 -7.17 -3.27
N ILE A 123 -12.43 -7.50 -4.35
CA ILE A 123 -12.65 -8.69 -5.19
C ILE A 123 -11.64 -9.79 -4.88
N ILE A 124 -10.38 -9.43 -4.73
CA ILE A 124 -9.24 -10.35 -4.62
C ILE A 124 -8.90 -10.61 -3.15
N GLY A 125 -8.94 -9.59 -2.28
CA GLY A 125 -8.44 -9.68 -0.91
C GLY A 125 -9.13 -10.76 -0.06
N ASP A 126 -10.42 -11.01 -0.27
CA ASP A 126 -11.16 -12.06 0.47
C ASP A 126 -10.88 -13.49 -0.03
N ILE A 127 -10.31 -13.64 -1.24
CA ILE A 127 -10.09 -14.94 -1.89
C ILE A 127 -8.66 -15.10 -2.44
N ASP A 128 -7.73 -14.30 -1.91
CA ASP A 128 -6.34 -14.23 -2.35
C ASP A 128 -5.65 -15.60 -2.25
N THR A 129 -5.93 -16.33 -1.18
CA THR A 129 -5.41 -17.67 -0.90
C THR A 129 -5.96 -18.69 -1.91
N ASP A 130 -7.26 -18.65 -2.22
CA ASP A 130 -7.87 -19.53 -3.23
C ASP A 130 -7.28 -19.26 -4.62
N ILE A 131 -7.10 -17.98 -4.97
CA ILE A 131 -6.47 -17.58 -6.23
C ILE A 131 -5.01 -18.03 -6.27
N GLY A 132 -4.27 -17.84 -5.18
CA GLY A 132 -2.89 -18.28 -5.02
C GLY A 132 -2.75 -19.78 -5.24
N GLU A 133 -3.60 -20.59 -4.62
CA GLU A 133 -3.62 -22.04 -4.79
C GLU A 133 -3.90 -22.44 -6.25
N LEU A 134 -4.89 -21.81 -6.90
CA LEU A 134 -5.23 -22.08 -8.31
C LEU A 134 -4.06 -21.75 -9.25
N LEU A 135 -3.39 -20.63 -9.03
CA LEU A 135 -2.24 -20.22 -9.82
C LEU A 135 -1.02 -21.10 -9.54
N TRP A 136 -0.80 -21.48 -8.28
CA TRP A 136 0.26 -22.39 -7.85
C TRP A 136 0.15 -23.75 -8.55
N LYS A 137 -1.03 -24.37 -8.55
CA LYS A 137 -1.28 -25.65 -9.23
C LYS A 137 -1.02 -25.60 -10.75
N ASN A 138 -1.24 -24.44 -11.38
CA ASN A 138 -1.00 -24.22 -12.81
C ASN A 138 -1.79 -25.13 -13.77
N GLU A 139 -3.00 -25.54 -13.38
CA GLU A 139 -3.80 -26.53 -14.13
C GLU A 139 -4.79 -25.90 -15.12
N MET A 140 -4.91 -24.57 -15.12
CA MET A 140 -5.92 -23.84 -15.90
C MET A 140 -5.29 -22.99 -16.99
N LYS A 141 -5.98 -22.86 -18.13
CA LYS A 141 -5.67 -21.85 -19.14
C LYS A 141 -6.23 -20.49 -18.73
N LEU A 142 -5.61 -19.41 -19.21
CA LEU A 142 -6.00 -18.02 -18.92
C LEU A 142 -7.52 -17.76 -18.96
N ALA A 143 -8.19 -18.15 -20.05
CA ALA A 143 -9.63 -17.91 -20.21
C ALA A 143 -10.48 -18.69 -19.19
N THR A 144 -10.06 -19.91 -18.84
CA THR A 144 -10.73 -20.73 -17.82
C THR A 144 -10.52 -20.13 -16.44
N PHE A 145 -9.30 -19.67 -16.15
CA PHE A 145 -8.94 -19.02 -14.90
C PHE A 145 -9.77 -17.73 -14.67
N ILE A 146 -9.79 -16.81 -15.64
CA ILE A 146 -10.59 -15.57 -15.56
C ILE A 146 -12.07 -15.88 -15.32
N ASN A 147 -12.62 -16.85 -16.05
CA ASN A 147 -14.02 -17.23 -15.88
C ASN A 147 -14.30 -17.83 -14.50
N HIS A 148 -13.39 -18.67 -14.00
CA HIS A 148 -13.51 -19.28 -12.68
C HIS A 148 -13.49 -18.20 -11.59
N VAL A 149 -12.49 -17.32 -11.59
CA VAL A 149 -12.35 -16.26 -10.58
C VAL A 149 -13.52 -15.27 -10.64
N CYS A 150 -13.84 -14.74 -11.82
CA CYS A 150 -14.77 -13.61 -11.93
C CYS A 150 -16.26 -13.98 -11.94
N TYR A 151 -16.59 -15.21 -12.34
CA TYR A 151 -18.00 -15.66 -12.35
C TYR A 151 -18.30 -16.67 -11.25
N LYS A 152 -17.36 -17.55 -10.86
CA LYS A 152 -17.65 -18.61 -9.88
C LYS A 152 -17.25 -18.22 -8.46
N LEU A 153 -16.01 -17.76 -8.25
CA LEU A 153 -15.51 -17.42 -6.92
C LEU A 153 -16.09 -16.09 -6.42
N THR A 154 -15.85 -15.00 -7.16
CA THR A 154 -16.19 -13.64 -6.69
C THR A 154 -17.61 -13.19 -7.04
N ASN A 155 -18.25 -13.83 -8.02
CA ASN A 155 -19.52 -13.40 -8.61
C ASN A 155 -19.50 -11.96 -9.19
N SER A 156 -18.31 -11.38 -9.40
CA SER A 156 -18.13 -10.01 -9.88
C SER A 156 -18.83 -9.75 -11.21
N CYS A 157 -18.85 -10.75 -12.09
CA CYS A 157 -19.41 -10.66 -13.44
C CYS A 157 -20.82 -11.25 -13.63
N LYS A 158 -21.49 -11.75 -12.58
CA LYS A 158 -22.81 -12.41 -12.74
C LYS A 158 -23.95 -11.44 -13.07
N ALA A 159 -23.99 -10.28 -12.43
CA ALA A 159 -25.05 -9.30 -12.60
C ALA A 159 -24.46 -7.91 -12.75
N LYS A 160 -24.74 -7.28 -13.89
CA LYS A 160 -24.34 -5.91 -14.17
C LYS A 160 -25.40 -4.96 -13.62
N LYS A 161 -25.00 -4.06 -12.73
CA LYS A 161 -25.88 -2.99 -12.25
C LYS A 161 -26.12 -1.98 -13.37
N LYS A 162 -27.34 -1.45 -13.45
CA LYS A 162 -27.70 -0.41 -14.41
C LYS A 162 -27.02 0.89 -13.99
N TYR A 163 -26.17 1.41 -14.84
CA TYR A 163 -25.51 2.70 -14.66
C TYR A 163 -26.37 3.82 -15.26
N VAL A 164 -26.36 4.99 -14.62
CA VAL A 164 -27.09 6.18 -15.08
C VAL A 164 -26.06 7.20 -15.58
N LYS A 165 -26.24 7.65 -16.81
CA LYS A 165 -25.33 8.62 -17.44
C LYS A 165 -25.23 9.92 -16.63
N GLY A 166 -24.03 10.46 -16.50
CA GLY A 166 -23.69 11.68 -15.77
C GLY A 166 -23.54 11.50 -14.25
N SER A 167 -23.58 10.25 -13.74
CA SER A 167 -23.40 9.99 -12.31
C SER A 167 -21.94 9.87 -11.89
N HIS A 168 -21.07 9.42 -12.80
CA HIS A 168 -19.63 9.35 -12.58
C HIS A 168 -18.98 10.74 -12.64
N LYS A 169 -18.00 10.96 -11.76
CA LYS A 169 -17.15 12.15 -11.80
C LYS A 169 -15.82 11.77 -12.45
N ASP A 170 -15.67 12.19 -13.70
CA ASP A 170 -14.47 11.97 -14.53
C ASP A 170 -13.28 12.78 -14.01
N TYR A 171 -12.14 12.11 -13.87
CA TYR A 171 -10.85 12.71 -13.60
C TYR A 171 -9.94 12.53 -14.81
N LYS A 172 -9.20 13.58 -15.16
CA LYS A 172 -8.33 13.51 -16.34
C LYS A 172 -7.16 12.56 -16.08
N PHE A 173 -7.01 11.54 -16.91
CA PHE A 173 -5.79 10.73 -16.95
C PHE A 173 -4.56 11.60 -17.27
N VAL A 174 -3.63 11.69 -16.32
CA VAL A 174 -2.37 12.44 -16.48
C VAL A 174 -1.22 11.45 -16.64
N GLU A 175 -0.73 11.31 -17.87
CA GLU A 175 0.47 10.53 -18.17
C GLU A 175 1.67 11.04 -17.36
N MET A 176 2.43 10.10 -16.80
CA MET A 176 3.68 10.42 -16.11
C MET A 176 4.81 10.65 -17.10
N SER A 177 5.69 11.59 -16.77
CA SER A 177 6.97 11.73 -17.45
C SER A 177 7.91 10.56 -17.12
N GLU A 178 8.91 10.31 -17.96
CA GLU A 178 9.90 9.26 -17.73
C GLU A 178 10.63 9.41 -16.38
N LYS A 179 10.90 10.65 -15.96
CA LYS A 179 11.52 10.92 -14.64
C LYS A 179 10.60 10.52 -13.48
N GLU A 180 9.31 10.79 -13.60
CA GLU A 180 8.31 10.42 -12.59
C GLU A 180 8.13 8.90 -12.52
N LYS A 181 8.16 8.21 -13.67
CA LYS A 181 8.14 6.73 -13.73
C LYS A 181 9.36 6.13 -13.03
N GLN A 182 10.56 6.55 -13.39
CA GLN A 182 11.80 6.07 -12.77
C GLN A 182 11.82 6.29 -11.26
N ALA A 183 11.41 7.48 -10.81
CA ALA A 183 11.31 7.78 -9.39
C ALA A 183 10.29 6.88 -8.67
N ARG A 184 9.13 6.62 -9.31
CA ARG A 184 8.10 5.74 -8.76
C ARG A 184 8.57 4.29 -8.70
N ASP A 185 9.23 3.79 -9.72
CA ASP A 185 9.70 2.41 -9.77
C ASP A 185 10.79 2.15 -8.75
N LEU A 186 11.70 3.11 -8.53
CA LEU A 186 12.67 3.04 -7.44
C LEU A 186 11.96 2.87 -6.09
N MET A 187 10.94 3.70 -5.82
CA MET A 187 10.17 3.64 -4.57
C MET A 187 9.41 2.31 -4.41
N ARG A 188 8.81 1.79 -5.48
CA ARG A 188 8.11 0.50 -5.48
C ARG A 188 9.04 -0.68 -5.20
N ASN A 189 10.22 -0.68 -5.82
CA ASN A 189 11.24 -1.69 -5.57
C ASN A 189 11.65 -1.70 -4.10
N MET A 190 11.85 -0.52 -3.50
CA MET A 190 12.17 -0.41 -2.07
C MET A 190 11.05 -0.92 -1.17
N LYS A 191 9.79 -0.56 -1.45
CA LYS A 191 8.63 -1.03 -0.68
C LYS A 191 8.37 -2.53 -0.81
N SER A 192 8.89 -3.16 -1.86
CA SER A 192 8.68 -4.59 -2.12
C SER A 192 9.67 -5.49 -1.38
N VAL A 193 10.73 -4.94 -0.75
CA VAL A 193 11.72 -5.70 0.03
C VAL A 193 11.14 -6.12 1.40
N PRO A 194 11.02 -7.43 1.70
CA PRO A 194 10.54 -7.91 2.99
C PRO A 194 11.49 -7.53 4.13
N GLY A 195 10.96 -7.12 5.28
CA GLY A 195 11.75 -6.93 6.51
C GLY A 195 12.13 -5.49 6.85
N MET A 196 11.65 -4.50 6.10
CA MET A 196 11.87 -3.08 6.43
C MET A 196 10.55 -2.33 6.68
N PRO A 197 9.86 -2.60 7.81
CA PRO A 197 8.68 -1.83 8.21
C PRO A 197 9.12 -0.44 8.71
N GLY A 198 8.54 0.63 8.14
CA GLY A 198 8.57 1.96 8.75
C GLY A 198 9.56 2.99 8.17
N MET A 199 10.15 2.79 6.98
CA MET A 199 10.75 3.93 6.27
C MET A 199 9.63 4.78 5.66
N GLU A 200 9.13 5.75 6.43
CA GLU A 200 8.49 6.92 5.84
C GLU A 200 9.52 7.60 4.93
N MET A 201 9.11 8.04 3.73
CA MET A 201 9.96 8.84 2.87
C MET A 201 10.35 10.10 3.65
N TYR A 202 11.57 10.16 4.15
CA TYR A 202 12.11 11.38 4.76
C TYR A 202 12.06 12.49 3.71
N SER A 203 11.43 13.61 4.07
CA SER A 203 11.43 14.79 3.21
C SER A 203 12.87 15.27 2.99
N GLN A 204 13.12 16.06 1.94
CA GLN A 204 14.45 16.62 1.68
C GLN A 204 14.99 17.37 2.91
N ASP A 205 14.10 17.98 3.68
CA ASP A 205 14.41 18.67 4.93
C ASP A 205 14.71 17.70 6.08
N ASP A 206 14.03 16.55 6.16
CA ASP A 206 14.33 15.52 7.18
C ASP A 206 15.68 14.84 6.96
N LEU A 207 16.07 14.64 5.71
CA LEU A 207 17.42 14.14 5.36
C LEU A 207 18.50 15.15 5.73
N GLN A 208 18.21 16.44 5.59
CA GLN A 208 19.14 17.51 5.98
C GLN A 208 19.25 17.63 7.50
N ASN A 209 18.13 17.55 8.21
CA ASN A 209 18.12 17.52 9.68
C ASN A 209 18.85 16.29 10.25
N MET A 210 18.69 15.11 9.62
CA MET A 210 19.48 13.92 10.00
C MET A 210 20.97 14.08 9.70
N ARG A 211 21.34 14.70 8.57
CA ARG A 211 22.74 15.00 8.24
C ARG A 211 23.37 15.96 9.25
N GLU A 212 22.61 16.96 9.68
CA GLU A 212 23.02 17.92 10.71
C GLU A 212 23.12 17.25 12.09
N GLN A 213 22.20 16.36 12.43
CA GLN A 213 22.20 15.62 13.69
C GLN A 213 23.31 14.55 13.77
N MET A 214 23.70 13.97 12.62
CA MET A 214 24.84 13.05 12.52
C MET A 214 26.19 13.76 12.36
N GLY A 215 26.22 15.10 12.36
CA GLY A 215 27.46 15.88 12.46
C GLY A 215 28.46 15.64 11.32
N VAL A 216 28.01 15.19 10.14
CA VAL A 216 28.90 14.97 8.99
C VAL A 216 29.25 16.32 8.39
N ARG A 217 30.37 16.87 8.87
CA ARG A 217 30.98 18.09 8.37
C ARG A 217 31.55 17.81 6.97
N ASN A 218 31.18 18.61 5.99
CA ASN A 218 31.77 18.53 4.65
C ASN A 218 33.21 19.01 4.74
N GLU A 219 34.16 18.09 4.62
CA GLU A 219 35.54 18.43 4.29
C GLU A 219 35.72 18.14 2.79
N ASP A 220 35.70 19.22 2.01
CA ASP A 220 36.20 19.20 0.63
C ASP A 220 37.74 19.21 0.70
N GLU A 221 38.39 18.14 0.22
CA GLU A 221 39.47 18.17 -0.79
C GLU A 221 40.27 16.84 -0.83
N ASN A 222 40.24 16.22 -2.02
CA ASN A 222 41.30 15.47 -2.71
C ASN A 222 42.06 14.27 -2.06
N GLN A 223 41.99 13.17 -2.83
CA GLN A 223 42.98 12.10 -3.08
C GLN A 223 43.04 10.82 -2.22
N GLN A 224 42.83 9.72 -2.97
CA GLN A 224 43.47 8.39 -2.94
C GLN A 224 43.13 7.38 -1.84
N ASP A 225 42.45 6.32 -2.32
CA ASP A 225 42.51 4.89 -1.95
C ASP A 225 43.02 4.48 -0.57
N SER A 226 42.17 3.76 0.18
CA SER A 226 42.51 2.42 0.68
C SER A 226 41.30 1.72 1.30
N GLU A 227 41.23 0.42 1.01
CA GLU A 227 40.32 -0.57 1.58
C GLU A 227 40.45 -0.63 3.11
N GLN A 228 39.33 -0.68 3.84
CA GLN A 228 39.24 -1.54 5.02
C GLN A 228 37.78 -1.82 5.41
N SER A 229 37.43 -3.10 5.31
CA SER A 229 36.24 -3.72 5.86
C SER A 229 36.36 -3.76 7.38
N GLU A 230 35.42 -3.12 8.08
CA GLU A 230 35.22 -3.36 9.51
C GLU A 230 33.81 -3.88 9.79
N ASN A 231 33.83 -5.04 10.42
CA ASN A 231 32.76 -5.90 10.83
C ASN A 231 32.03 -5.28 12.03
N TYR A 232 30.74 -4.96 11.87
CA TYR A 232 29.84 -4.52 12.94
C TYR A 232 28.77 -5.58 13.24
N ASP A 233 29.18 -6.83 13.42
CA ASP A 233 28.49 -7.71 14.34
C ASP A 233 28.96 -7.38 15.77
N GLU A 234 28.06 -7.48 16.75
CA GLU A 234 28.33 -7.40 18.18
C GLU A 234 28.24 -6.02 18.86
N VAL A 235 27.13 -5.28 18.71
CA VAL A 235 26.45 -4.59 19.83
C VAL A 235 25.07 -4.16 19.32
N TYR A 236 24.00 -4.92 19.59
CA TYR A 236 22.63 -4.43 19.90
C TYR A 236 21.72 -5.63 20.21
N ARG A 237 22.23 -6.52 21.07
CA ARG A 237 21.40 -7.53 21.73
C ARG A 237 20.89 -6.90 23.03
N THR A 238 19.58 -7.04 23.24
CA THR A 238 18.85 -6.80 24.49
C THR A 238 18.69 -5.36 24.96
N LYS A 239 17.65 -4.70 24.43
CA LYS A 239 16.46 -4.26 25.20
C LYS A 239 15.67 -3.28 24.32
N LEU A 240 14.52 -3.72 23.80
CA LEU A 240 13.31 -2.93 23.50
C LEU A 240 12.40 -3.75 22.55
N GLY A 241 11.89 -4.89 23.02
CA GLY A 241 10.92 -5.71 22.28
C GLY A 241 9.92 -6.46 23.16
N PHE A 242 10.08 -6.41 24.48
CA PHE A 242 9.23 -7.16 25.41
C PHE A 242 7.93 -6.42 25.76
N PHE A 243 7.97 -5.09 25.90
CA PHE A 243 6.81 -4.32 26.34
C PHE A 243 5.79 -4.02 25.21
N GLU A 244 6.22 -4.01 23.95
CA GLU A 244 5.33 -3.86 22.78
C GLU A 244 4.63 -5.17 22.42
N THR A 245 5.36 -6.29 22.43
CA THR A 245 4.77 -7.62 22.21
C THR A 245 3.71 -7.93 23.29
N LEU A 246 3.94 -7.56 24.54
CA LEU A 246 2.97 -7.74 25.62
C LEU A 246 1.67 -6.95 25.39
N LYS A 247 1.74 -5.74 24.81
CA LYS A 247 0.53 -4.96 24.46
C LYS A 247 -0.29 -5.62 23.37
N PHE A 248 0.35 -6.18 22.34
CA PHE A 248 -0.36 -6.91 21.28
C PHE A 248 -1.03 -8.18 21.82
N PHE A 249 -0.31 -8.96 22.66
CA PHE A 249 -0.89 -10.16 23.27
C PHE A 249 -2.05 -9.85 24.22
N LEU A 250 -1.95 -8.80 25.03
CA LEU A 250 -3.04 -8.41 25.94
C LEU A 250 -4.27 -7.89 25.19
N ASN A 251 -4.10 -7.16 24.08
CA ASN A 251 -5.21 -6.67 23.27
C ASN A 251 -5.92 -7.81 22.52
N ASP A 252 -5.17 -8.78 21.99
CA ASP A 252 -5.74 -9.96 21.34
C ASP A 252 -6.49 -10.87 22.33
N LEU A 253 -5.94 -11.06 23.55
CA LEU A 253 -6.63 -11.78 24.62
C LEU A 253 -7.93 -11.07 25.05
N TRP A 254 -7.92 -9.73 25.13
CA TRP A 254 -9.10 -8.97 25.50
C TRP A 254 -10.21 -9.04 24.45
N LYS A 255 -9.84 -9.07 23.16
CA LYS A 255 -10.79 -9.30 22.06
C LYS A 255 -11.39 -10.70 22.13
N LYS A 256 -10.58 -11.74 22.33
CA LYS A 256 -11.06 -13.14 22.48
C LYS A 256 -11.97 -13.33 23.70
N ILE A 257 -11.65 -12.69 24.82
CA ILE A 257 -12.49 -12.68 26.03
C ILE A 257 -13.84 -11.99 25.76
N LYS A 258 -13.85 -10.84 25.06
CA LYS A 258 -15.12 -10.17 24.66
C LYS A 258 -16.01 -11.05 23.78
N TYR A 259 -15.42 -11.78 22.82
CA TYR A 259 -16.17 -12.71 21.97
C TYR A 259 -16.76 -13.88 22.76
N LEU A 260 -16.02 -14.42 23.74
CA LEU A 260 -16.52 -15.49 24.62
C LEU A 260 -17.64 -15.02 25.54
N PHE A 261 -17.56 -13.81 26.11
CA PHE A 261 -18.65 -13.25 26.92
C PHE A 261 -19.92 -12.96 26.11
N SER A 262 -19.77 -12.51 24.86
CA SER A 262 -20.92 -12.33 23.94
C SER A 262 -21.62 -13.66 23.63
N TYR A 263 -20.84 -14.73 23.38
CA TYR A 263 -21.36 -16.06 23.10
C TYR A 263 -22.06 -16.71 24.30
N ILE A 264 -21.56 -16.46 25.53
CA ILE A 264 -22.18 -16.97 26.77
C ILE A 264 -23.48 -16.24 27.10
N SER A 265 -23.62 -14.96 26.71
CA SER A 265 -24.88 -14.20 26.90
C SER A 265 -26.01 -14.72 26.01
N TYR A 266 -25.71 -15.10 24.76
CA TYR A 266 -26.70 -15.60 23.81
C TYR A 266 -27.28 -16.99 24.15
N LYS A 267 -26.55 -17.80 24.92
CA LYS A 267 -26.97 -19.16 25.32
C LYS A 267 -27.81 -19.19 26.61
N LYS A 268 -28.14 -18.03 27.19
CA LYS A 268 -28.94 -17.92 28.42
C LYS A 268 -30.41 -17.52 28.16
N GLU A 269 -30.79 -17.29 26.90
CA GLU A 269 -32.15 -16.91 26.47
C GLU A 269 -32.79 -17.92 25.48
N LEU A 270 -32.27 -19.15 25.41
CA LEU A 270 -32.88 -20.33 24.78
C LEU A 270 -32.96 -21.47 25.80
#